data_AF-A0AAU5H2E9-F1
#
_entry.id   AF-A0AAU5H2E9-F1
#
_cell.length_a   1.000
_cell.length_b   1.000
_cell.length_c   1.000
_cell.angle_alpha   90.00
_cell.angle_beta   90.00
_cell.angle_gamma   90.00
#
_symmetry.space_group_name_H-M   'P 1'
#
loop_
_entity.id
_entity.type
_entity.pdbx_description
1 polymer ?
#
loop_
_entity_poly.entity_id
_entity_poly.type
_entity_poly.pdbx_seq_one_letter_code
_entity_poly.pdbx_strand_id
1 'polypeptide(L)'
;MSDNALDPNDFAVQISDQIESFILSVREVAKGDDPDSAVPYLLLEVSQLLLAGGRLGAHEDILPDERYEPDIGPEPDADELRERLAVLLEPIDVYSEVFDPYVPRSTPVACRISDDLADVVTDLAHGLAHFRDGRVTEALWWWQFSYLSNWGPTASASLRALQSLVAHVRLDSPLDALDGLDTDDNSGDEDKLAEEAGKVMAEEIAGPLGLRQGH
;
A
#
# COMPACT_ATOMS: atom_id res chain seq x y z
N MET A 1 -28.02 -15.02 -27.68
CA MET A 1 -27.95 -14.15 -26.49
C MET A 1 -27.78 -15.07 -25.29
N SER A 2 -26.55 -15.54 -25.09
CA SER A 2 -26.17 -16.24 -23.86
C SER A 2 -25.80 -15.17 -22.85
N ASP A 3 -26.48 -15.21 -21.71
CA ASP A 3 -26.24 -14.39 -20.54
C ASP A 3 -24.79 -14.64 -20.07
N ASN A 4 -23.91 -13.65 -20.26
CA ASN A 4 -22.49 -13.76 -19.95
C ASN A 4 -22.25 -13.39 -18.48
N ALA A 5 -22.94 -14.08 -17.56
CA ALA A 5 -22.66 -13.96 -16.16
C ALA A 5 -21.30 -14.65 -15.89
N LEU A 6 -20.32 -13.90 -15.38
CA LEU A 6 -19.04 -14.45 -14.94
C LEU A 6 -19.30 -15.53 -13.88
N ASP A 7 -18.58 -16.65 -13.96
CA ASP A 7 -18.66 -17.71 -12.95
C ASP A 7 -18.17 -17.13 -11.61
N PRO A 8 -18.96 -17.20 -10.51
CA PRO A 8 -18.52 -16.75 -9.19
C PRO A 8 -17.24 -17.45 -8.69
N ASN A 9 -16.92 -18.63 -9.24
CA ASN A 9 -15.68 -19.34 -8.93
C ASN A 9 -14.48 -18.87 -9.76
N ASP A 10 -14.67 -17.92 -10.69
CA ASP A 10 -13.56 -17.32 -11.43
C ASP A 10 -12.63 -16.58 -10.47
N PHE A 11 -11.33 -16.73 -10.68
CA PHE A 11 -10.29 -16.09 -9.89
C PHE A 11 -10.49 -14.58 -9.83
N ALA A 12 -10.80 -13.95 -10.97
CA ALA A 12 -10.98 -12.51 -11.03
C ALA A 12 -12.19 -12.02 -10.22
N VAL A 13 -13.29 -12.77 -10.27
CA VAL A 13 -14.50 -12.46 -9.48
C VAL A 13 -14.20 -12.54 -7.99
N GLN A 14 -13.51 -13.60 -7.56
CA GLN A 14 -13.15 -13.76 -6.14
C GLN A 14 -12.20 -12.67 -5.64
N ILE A 15 -11.22 -12.25 -6.46
CA ILE A 15 -10.33 -11.14 -6.10
C ILE A 15 -11.12 -9.83 -6.04
N SER A 16 -11.98 -9.56 -7.03
CA SER A 16 -12.85 -8.39 -7.03
C SER A 16 -13.74 -8.33 -5.78
N ASP A 17 -14.38 -9.44 -5.40
CA ASP A 17 -15.25 -9.50 -4.22
C ASP A 17 -14.46 -9.22 -2.91
N GLN A 18 -13.25 -9.76 -2.79
CA GLN A 18 -12.37 -9.52 -1.63
C GLN A 18 -11.94 -8.06 -1.55
N ILE A 19 -11.60 -7.46 -2.68
CA ILE A 19 -11.19 -6.06 -2.78
C ILE A 19 -12.36 -5.11 -2.48
N GLU A 20 -13.53 -5.34 -3.09
CA GLU A 20 -14.72 -4.53 -2.85
C GLU A 20 -15.16 -4.61 -1.38
N SER A 21 -15.10 -5.81 -0.78
CA SER A 21 -15.35 -6.00 0.65
C SER A 21 -14.39 -5.17 1.50
N PHE A 22 -13.09 -5.24 1.24
CA PHE A 22 -12.08 -4.47 1.98
C PHE A 22 -12.36 -2.95 1.89
N ILE A 23 -12.56 -2.42 0.68
CA ILE A 23 -12.81 -0.98 0.47
C ILE A 23 -14.06 -0.53 1.23
N LEU A 24 -15.14 -1.32 1.18
CA LEU A 24 -16.36 -1.02 1.91
C LEU A 24 -16.12 -1.06 3.42
N SER A 25 -15.50 -2.11 3.94
CA SER A 25 -15.22 -2.24 5.38
C SER A 25 -14.37 -1.09 5.92
N VAL A 26 -13.29 -0.70 5.23
CA VAL A 26 -12.43 0.41 5.66
C VAL A 26 -13.20 1.73 5.69
N ARG A 27 -14.04 1.99 4.69
CA ARG A 27 -14.92 3.18 4.66
C ARG A 27 -15.96 3.18 5.77
N GLU A 28 -16.51 2.01 6.11
CA GLU A 28 -17.43 1.87 7.24
C GLU A 28 -16.73 2.12 8.58
N VAL A 29 -15.54 1.55 8.78
CA VAL A 29 -14.73 1.81 9.99
C VAL A 29 -14.42 3.31 10.12
N ALA A 30 -14.06 3.98 9.03
CA ALA A 30 -13.76 5.41 9.00
C ALA A 30 -14.95 6.31 9.40
N LYS A 31 -16.18 5.80 9.45
CA LYS A 31 -17.31 6.57 10.01
C LYS A 31 -17.19 6.77 11.52
N GLY A 32 -16.44 5.91 12.20
CA GLY A 32 -16.18 6.02 13.64
C GLY A 32 -17.38 5.68 14.54
N ASP A 33 -18.34 4.88 14.05
CA ASP A 33 -19.52 4.48 14.82
C ASP A 33 -19.17 3.55 16.01
N ASP A 34 -18.07 2.80 15.93
CA ASP A 34 -17.53 1.95 16.99
C ASP A 34 -15.98 2.05 17.07
N PRO A 35 -15.45 3.12 17.69
CA PRO A 35 -14.01 3.39 17.70
C PRO A 35 -13.19 2.36 18.49
N ASP A 36 -13.77 1.76 19.54
CA ASP A 36 -13.09 0.76 20.38
C ASP A 36 -12.76 -0.53 19.61
N SER A 37 -13.51 -0.81 18.54
CA SER A 37 -13.29 -1.97 17.68
C SER A 37 -12.55 -1.64 16.38
N ALA A 38 -12.17 -0.38 16.14
CA ALA A 38 -11.56 0.03 14.87
C ALA A 38 -10.26 -0.73 14.57
N VAL A 39 -9.30 -0.75 15.50
CA VAL A 39 -8.01 -1.44 15.33
C VAL A 39 -8.16 -2.95 15.04
N PRO A 40 -8.90 -3.75 15.83
CA PRO A 40 -9.06 -5.17 15.53
C PRO A 40 -9.82 -5.44 14.24
N TYR A 41 -10.76 -4.56 13.84
CA TYR A 41 -11.42 -4.69 12.53
C TYR A 41 -10.46 -4.37 11.39
N LEU A 42 -9.73 -3.26 11.44
CA LEU A 42 -8.72 -2.94 10.43
C LEU A 42 -7.68 -4.07 10.31
N LEU A 43 -7.22 -4.63 11.43
CA LEU A 43 -6.30 -5.78 11.42
C LEU A 43 -6.89 -6.98 10.66
N LEU A 44 -8.17 -7.28 10.87
CA LEU A 44 -8.87 -8.36 10.19
C LEU A 44 -8.99 -8.08 8.68
N GLU A 45 -9.45 -6.90 8.30
CA GLU A 45 -9.68 -6.53 6.90
C GLU A 45 -8.36 -6.50 6.12
N VAL A 46 -7.30 -5.91 6.67
CA VAL A 46 -5.97 -5.90 6.05
C VAL A 46 -5.41 -7.33 5.92
N SER A 47 -5.64 -8.21 6.91
CA SER A 47 -5.25 -9.62 6.81
C SER A 47 -5.95 -10.34 5.65
N GLN A 48 -7.24 -10.06 5.44
CA GLN A 48 -8.02 -10.64 4.35
C GLN A 48 -7.57 -10.09 2.99
N LEU A 49 -7.27 -8.79 2.91
CA LEU A 49 -6.71 -8.18 1.71
C LEU A 49 -5.36 -8.80 1.35
N LEU A 50 -4.47 -9.01 2.32
CA LEU A 50 -3.17 -9.65 2.08
C LEU A 50 -3.30 -11.12 1.66
N LEU A 51 -4.39 -11.81 2.01
CA LEU A 51 -4.70 -13.11 1.40
C LEU A 51 -5.00 -12.96 -0.10
N ALA A 52 -5.78 -11.95 -0.51
CA ALA A 52 -6.01 -11.66 -1.94
C ALA A 52 -4.69 -11.34 -2.67
N GLY A 53 -3.84 -10.51 -2.05
CA GLY A 53 -2.51 -10.17 -2.56
C GLY A 53 -1.59 -11.37 -2.70
N GLY A 54 -1.52 -12.22 -1.67
CA GLY A 54 -0.74 -13.45 -1.72
C GLY A 54 -1.18 -14.40 -2.84
N ARG A 55 -2.48 -14.42 -3.17
CA ARG A 55 -3.00 -15.17 -4.31
C ARG A 55 -2.60 -14.56 -5.66
N LEU A 56 -2.64 -13.22 -5.78
CA LEU A 56 -2.18 -12.49 -6.97
C LEU A 56 -0.68 -12.70 -7.20
N GLY A 57 0.15 -12.61 -6.15
CA GLY A 57 1.59 -12.82 -6.24
C GLY A 57 2.00 -14.28 -6.48
N ALA A 58 1.12 -15.25 -6.20
CA ALA A 58 1.33 -16.66 -6.55
C ALA A 58 0.86 -17.00 -7.99
N HIS A 59 0.13 -16.09 -8.63
CA HIS A 59 -0.32 -16.25 -10.00
C HIS A 59 0.81 -15.90 -10.98
N GLU A 60 0.86 -16.56 -12.14
CA GLU A 60 1.76 -16.15 -13.23
C GLU A 60 1.51 -14.69 -13.61
N ASP A 61 2.56 -14.02 -14.08
CA ASP A 61 2.50 -12.61 -14.50
C ASP A 61 1.36 -12.40 -15.49
N ILE A 62 0.46 -11.51 -15.11
CA ILE A 62 -0.67 -11.09 -15.91
C ILE A 62 -0.18 -9.96 -16.79
N LEU A 63 -0.59 -9.91 -18.05
CA LEU A 63 -0.20 -8.86 -18.97
C LEU A 63 -1.45 -8.29 -19.64
N PRO A 64 -1.57 -6.97 -19.76
CA PRO A 64 -2.68 -6.35 -20.45
C PRO A 64 -2.62 -6.67 -21.95
N ASP A 65 -3.79 -6.80 -22.57
CA ASP A 65 -3.89 -7.05 -24.02
C ASP A 65 -3.49 -5.80 -24.82
N GLU A 66 -3.75 -4.61 -24.26
CA GLU A 66 -3.44 -3.32 -24.85
C GLU A 66 -2.17 -2.72 -24.24
N ARG A 67 -1.49 -1.87 -25.02
CA ARG A 67 -0.24 -1.23 -24.58
C ARG A 67 -0.47 0.00 -23.69
N TYR A 68 -1.64 0.61 -23.84
CA TYR A 68 -1.98 1.87 -23.19
C TYR A 68 -3.27 1.69 -22.43
N GLU A 69 -3.29 2.20 -21.21
CA GLU A 69 -4.50 2.31 -20.42
C GLU A 69 -5.42 3.36 -21.05
N PRO A 70 -6.70 3.06 -21.33
CA PRO A 70 -7.65 4.08 -21.74
C PRO A 70 -8.11 4.89 -20.52
N ASP A 71 -8.52 6.13 -20.76
CA ASP A 71 -9.00 7.05 -19.71
C ASP A 71 -10.20 6.44 -18.96
N ILE A 72 -10.01 6.15 -17.67
CA ILE A 72 -11.01 5.57 -16.77
C ILE A 72 -11.81 6.65 -16.02
N GLY A 73 -11.59 7.93 -16.34
CA GLY A 73 -12.22 9.06 -15.69
C GLY A 73 -11.46 9.52 -14.43
N PRO A 74 -12.06 10.43 -13.66
CA PRO A 74 -11.41 10.99 -12.47
C PRO A 74 -11.26 9.93 -11.38
N GLU A 75 -10.08 9.89 -10.77
CA GLU A 75 -9.80 9.07 -9.61
C GLU A 75 -10.64 9.54 -8.41
N PRO A 76 -11.24 8.62 -7.63
CA PRO A 76 -12.00 9.00 -6.45
C PRO A 76 -11.10 9.64 -5.41
N ASP A 77 -11.55 10.76 -4.86
CA ASP A 77 -10.83 11.50 -3.82
C ASP A 77 -10.71 10.65 -2.54
N ALA A 78 -9.47 10.32 -2.17
CA ALA A 78 -9.15 9.54 -0.98
C ALA A 78 -8.86 10.42 0.25
N ASP A 79 -8.78 11.75 0.10
CA ASP A 79 -8.44 12.65 1.21
C ASP A 79 -9.48 12.61 2.32
N GLU A 80 -10.77 12.55 1.98
CA GLU A 80 -11.83 12.45 2.99
C GLU A 80 -11.70 11.17 3.83
N LEU A 81 -11.30 10.05 3.21
CA LEU A 81 -11.07 8.79 3.92
C LEU A 81 -9.86 8.89 4.84
N ARG A 82 -8.75 9.41 4.30
CA ARG A 82 -7.50 9.63 5.03
C ARG A 82 -7.71 10.48 6.27
N GLU A 83 -8.37 11.63 6.14
CA GLU A 83 -8.63 12.55 7.25
C GLU A 83 -9.50 11.92 8.34
N ARG A 84 -10.52 11.15 7.95
CA ARG A 84 -11.38 10.46 8.93
C ARG A 84 -10.64 9.36 9.68
N LEU A 85 -9.82 8.58 8.99
CA LEU A 85 -8.98 7.57 9.62
C LEU A 85 -7.97 8.19 10.57
N ALA A 86 -7.32 9.30 10.18
CA ALA A 86 -6.37 10.00 11.04
C ALA A 86 -7.01 10.46 12.35
N VAL A 87 -8.22 11.03 12.29
CA VAL A 87 -8.98 11.42 13.49
C VAL A 87 -9.38 10.20 14.34
N LEU A 88 -9.83 9.12 13.69
CA LEU A 88 -10.23 7.89 14.37
C LEU A 88 -9.06 7.20 15.09
N LEU A 89 -7.86 7.28 14.50
CA LEU A 89 -6.67 6.60 14.96
C LEU A 89 -5.77 7.49 15.83
N GLU A 90 -6.15 8.72 16.16
CA GLU A 90 -5.40 9.50 17.15
C GLU A 90 -5.46 8.80 18.53
N PRO A 91 -4.33 8.49 19.22
CA PRO A 91 -2.94 8.91 18.98
C PRO A 91 -2.02 7.83 18.37
N ILE A 92 -2.57 6.71 17.91
CA ILE A 92 -1.85 5.50 17.45
C ILE A 92 -1.58 5.49 15.93
N ASP A 93 -1.99 6.54 15.23
CA ASP A 93 -1.93 6.61 13.77
C ASP A 93 -0.49 6.55 13.21
N VAL A 94 0.48 7.12 13.94
CA VAL A 94 1.89 7.15 13.53
C VAL A 94 2.60 5.86 13.95
N TYR A 95 3.42 5.31 13.06
CA TYR A 95 4.31 4.18 13.35
C TYR A 95 5.65 4.30 12.63
N SER A 96 6.60 3.41 12.99
CA SER A 96 7.93 3.36 12.40
C SER A 96 8.04 2.18 11.42
N GLU A 97 8.39 2.45 10.17
CA GLU A 97 8.46 1.44 9.11
C GLU A 97 9.87 1.29 8.52
N VAL A 98 10.20 0.07 8.09
CA VAL A 98 11.40 -0.27 7.33
C VAL A 98 10.98 -0.96 6.04
N PHE A 99 10.83 -0.17 4.97
CA PHE A 99 10.23 -0.60 3.70
C PHE A 99 10.87 -1.83 3.06
N ASP A 100 12.20 -1.82 2.86
CA ASP A 100 12.92 -2.99 2.32
C ASP A 100 13.81 -3.61 3.41
N PRO A 101 13.42 -4.79 3.96
CA PRO A 101 14.19 -5.48 4.98
C PRO A 101 15.51 -6.08 4.46
N TYR A 102 15.72 -6.11 3.14
CA TYR A 102 16.96 -6.57 2.52
C TYR A 102 17.96 -5.43 2.27
N VAL A 103 17.54 -4.17 2.40
CA VAL A 103 18.47 -3.03 2.35
C VAL A 103 19.21 -2.95 3.70
N PRO A 104 20.54 -3.14 3.72
CA PRO A 104 21.26 -3.15 4.98
C PRO A 104 21.24 -1.77 5.65
N ARG A 105 20.89 -1.73 6.94
CA ARG A 105 20.90 -0.52 7.78
C ARG A 105 19.96 0.59 7.29
N SER A 106 18.85 0.22 6.66
CA SER A 106 17.75 1.15 6.39
C SER A 106 17.36 1.90 7.65
N THR A 107 17.25 3.22 7.54
CA THR A 107 16.76 4.05 8.63
C THR A 107 15.24 3.95 8.65
N PRO A 108 14.61 3.68 9.80
CA PRO A 108 13.16 3.65 9.88
C PRO A 108 12.55 5.01 9.57
N VAL A 109 11.40 5.02 8.89
CA VAL A 109 10.67 6.23 8.50
C VAL A 109 9.36 6.31 9.29
N ALA A 110 8.89 7.53 9.55
CA ALA A 110 7.59 7.77 10.15
C ALA A 110 6.49 7.61 9.10
N CYS A 111 5.54 6.72 9.34
CA CYS A 111 4.40 6.47 8.47
C CYS A 111 3.10 6.62 9.25
N ARG A 112 1.98 6.79 8.55
CA ARG A 112 0.65 6.89 9.14
C ARG A 112 -0.25 5.79 8.60
N ILE A 113 -0.94 5.09 9.51
CA ILE A 113 -1.91 4.05 9.15
C ILE A 113 -3.04 4.67 8.31
N SER A 114 -3.46 5.91 8.60
CA SER A 114 -4.46 6.62 7.81
C SER A 114 -4.07 6.84 6.36
N ASP A 115 -2.81 7.21 6.12
CA ASP A 115 -2.26 7.51 4.79
C ASP A 115 -2.13 6.20 4.01
N ASP A 116 -1.52 5.19 4.64
CA ASP A 116 -1.37 3.84 4.07
C ASP A 116 -2.71 3.24 3.62
N LEU A 117 -3.73 3.28 4.47
CA LEU A 117 -5.04 2.68 4.16
C LEU A 117 -5.77 3.46 3.06
N ALA A 118 -5.62 4.79 3.00
CA ALA A 118 -6.18 5.60 1.93
C ALA A 118 -5.49 5.31 0.59
N ASP A 119 -4.15 5.19 0.59
CA ASP A 119 -3.36 4.85 -0.60
C ASP A 119 -3.69 3.45 -1.11
N VAL A 120 -3.78 2.46 -0.22
CA VAL A 120 -4.21 1.10 -0.56
C VAL A 120 -5.62 1.11 -1.17
N VAL A 121 -6.57 1.86 -0.61
CA VAL A 121 -7.93 1.96 -1.18
C VAL A 121 -7.90 2.57 -2.58
N THR A 122 -7.04 3.56 -2.83
CA THR A 122 -6.86 4.20 -4.14
C THR A 122 -6.37 3.20 -5.20
N ASP A 123 -5.26 2.51 -4.92
CA ASP A 123 -4.68 1.48 -5.81
C ASP A 123 -5.71 0.39 -6.16
N LEU A 124 -6.45 -0.08 -5.16
CA LEU A 124 -7.44 -1.13 -5.34
C LEU A 124 -8.66 -0.66 -6.13
N ALA A 125 -9.11 0.58 -5.89
CA ALA A 125 -10.24 1.18 -6.60
C ALA A 125 -9.93 1.37 -8.09
N HIS A 126 -8.67 1.63 -8.45
CA HIS A 126 -8.22 1.74 -9.83
C HIS A 126 -8.50 0.45 -10.61
N GLY A 127 -7.98 -0.70 -10.15
CA GLY A 127 -8.29 -2.00 -10.78
C GLY A 127 -9.78 -2.37 -10.74
N LEU A 128 -10.51 -1.95 -9.70
CA LEU A 128 -11.95 -2.19 -9.60
C LEU A 128 -12.75 -1.42 -10.66
N ALA A 129 -12.30 -0.23 -11.06
CA ALA A 129 -12.90 0.52 -12.17
C ALA A 129 -12.79 -0.28 -13.48
N HIS A 130 -11.60 -0.82 -13.78
CA HIS A 130 -11.40 -1.70 -14.94
C HIS A 130 -12.30 -2.93 -14.89
N PHE A 131 -12.41 -3.58 -13.73
CA PHE A 131 -13.23 -4.78 -13.58
C PHE A 131 -14.71 -4.48 -13.87
N ARG A 132 -15.23 -3.36 -13.34
CA ARG A 132 -16.61 -2.91 -13.55
C ARG A 132 -16.92 -2.56 -15.01
N ASP A 133 -15.92 -2.13 -15.77
CA ASP A 133 -16.01 -1.92 -17.23
C ASP A 133 -15.91 -3.22 -18.05
N GLY A 134 -15.76 -4.38 -17.40
CA GLY A 134 -15.57 -5.67 -18.04
C GLY A 134 -14.15 -5.93 -18.56
N ARG A 135 -13.17 -5.08 -18.20
CA ARG A 135 -11.75 -5.21 -18.56
C ARG A 135 -11.01 -6.06 -17.53
N VAL A 136 -11.38 -7.34 -17.46
CA VAL A 136 -10.95 -8.27 -16.40
C VAL A 136 -9.43 -8.46 -16.36
N THR A 137 -8.77 -8.65 -17.51
CA THR A 137 -7.31 -8.81 -17.58
C THR A 137 -6.59 -7.55 -17.09
N GLU A 138 -7.08 -6.37 -17.45
CA GLU A 138 -6.53 -5.08 -17.05
C GLU A 138 -6.64 -4.86 -15.54
N ALA A 139 -7.81 -5.20 -14.97
CA ALA A 139 -8.04 -5.13 -13.52
C ALA A 139 -7.06 -6.02 -12.76
N LEU A 140 -6.92 -7.28 -13.19
CA LEU A 140 -6.01 -8.23 -12.61
C LEU A 140 -4.55 -7.79 -12.73
N TRP A 141 -4.18 -7.20 -13.88
CA TRP A 141 -2.85 -6.64 -14.07
C TRP A 141 -2.57 -5.52 -13.09
N TRP A 142 -3.46 -4.52 -12.99
CA TRP A 142 -3.28 -3.41 -12.06
C TRP A 142 -3.19 -3.87 -10.62
N TRP A 143 -4.07 -4.78 -10.19
CA TRP A 143 -4.02 -5.32 -8.84
C TRP A 143 -2.74 -6.12 -8.57
N GLN A 144 -2.26 -6.94 -9.51
CA GLN A 144 -1.03 -7.71 -9.33
C GLN A 144 0.22 -6.81 -9.35
N PHE A 145 0.31 -5.87 -10.30
CA PHE A 145 1.42 -4.94 -10.40
C PHE A 145 1.54 -4.10 -9.13
N SER A 146 0.45 -3.43 -8.73
CA SER A 146 0.43 -2.58 -7.54
C SER A 146 0.58 -3.39 -6.24
N TYR A 147 0.22 -4.68 -6.21
CA TYR A 147 0.52 -5.54 -5.06
C TYR A 147 2.03 -5.66 -4.85
N LEU A 148 2.77 -5.81 -5.94
CA LEU A 148 4.22 -6.00 -5.89
C LEU A 148 4.97 -4.68 -5.72
N SER A 149 4.40 -3.56 -6.19
CA SER A 149 5.09 -2.26 -6.22
C SER A 149 4.64 -1.25 -5.18
N ASN A 150 3.42 -1.37 -4.63
CA ASN A 150 2.83 -0.36 -3.73
C ASN A 150 1.91 -0.95 -2.64
N TRP A 151 0.62 -1.21 -2.93
CA TRP A 151 -0.35 -1.59 -1.89
C TRP A 151 0.01 -2.85 -1.09
N GLY A 152 0.77 -3.80 -1.64
CA GLY A 152 1.17 -5.01 -0.90
C GLY A 152 2.14 -4.69 0.25
N PRO A 153 3.30 -4.06 -0.02
CA PRO A 153 4.18 -3.51 1.02
C PRO A 153 3.46 -2.58 2.00
N THR A 154 2.67 -1.62 1.50
CA THR A 154 1.93 -0.65 2.33
C THR A 154 0.93 -1.34 3.27
N ALA A 155 0.12 -2.28 2.76
CA ALA A 155 -0.79 -3.07 3.57
C ALA A 155 -0.05 -3.98 4.57
N SER A 156 1.13 -4.49 4.22
CA SER A 156 1.94 -5.33 5.12
C SER A 156 2.51 -4.52 6.30
N ALA A 157 2.96 -3.29 6.03
CA ALA A 157 3.43 -2.36 7.05
C ALA A 157 2.30 -1.96 8.01
N SER A 158 1.16 -1.55 7.45
CA SER A 158 -0.07 -1.27 8.22
C SER A 158 -0.54 -2.48 9.04
N LEU A 159 -0.51 -3.70 8.47
CA LEU A 159 -0.83 -4.93 9.21
C LEU A 159 0.09 -5.08 10.42
N ARG A 160 1.39 -4.87 10.23
CA ARG A 160 2.40 -5.01 11.28
C ARG A 160 2.16 -4.02 12.41
N ALA A 161 1.85 -2.76 12.08
CA ALA A 161 1.50 -1.73 13.04
C ALA A 161 0.23 -2.10 13.84
N LEU A 162 -0.86 -2.43 13.15
CA LEU A 162 -2.13 -2.84 13.78
C LEU A 162 -1.97 -4.09 14.66
N GLN A 163 -1.22 -5.09 14.20
CA GLN A 163 -0.93 -6.29 14.98
C GLN A 163 -0.14 -5.94 16.25
N SER A 164 0.84 -5.04 16.16
CA SER A 164 1.61 -4.56 17.30
C SER A 164 0.69 -3.91 18.34
N LEU A 165 -0.19 -3.00 17.92
CA LEU A 165 -1.15 -2.34 18.79
C LEU A 165 -2.05 -3.35 19.52
N VAL A 166 -2.63 -4.32 18.80
CA VAL A 166 -3.44 -5.37 19.43
C VAL A 166 -2.62 -6.19 20.43
N ALA A 167 -1.36 -6.52 20.11
CA ALA A 167 -0.49 -7.27 21.00
C ALA A 167 -0.17 -6.48 22.28
N HIS A 168 0.18 -5.20 22.17
CA HIS A 168 0.42 -4.31 23.31
C HIS A 168 -0.78 -4.25 24.25
N VAL A 169 -1.99 -4.10 23.70
CA VAL A 169 -3.24 -4.11 24.48
C VAL A 169 -3.51 -5.47 25.13
N ARG A 170 -3.35 -6.57 24.38
CA ARG A 170 -3.71 -7.93 24.87
C ARG A 170 -2.69 -8.53 25.83
N LEU A 171 -1.43 -8.09 25.75
CA LEU A 171 -0.34 -8.55 26.59
C LEU A 171 -0.02 -7.58 27.75
N ASP A 172 -0.78 -6.49 27.89
CA ASP A 172 -0.59 -5.45 28.92
C ASP A 172 0.83 -4.86 28.89
N SER A 173 1.29 -4.54 27.68
CA SER A 173 2.58 -3.90 27.43
C SER A 173 2.32 -2.49 26.90
N PRO A 174 2.66 -1.42 27.63
CA PRO A 174 2.52 -0.05 27.12
C PRO A 174 3.35 0.19 25.85
N LEU A 175 2.92 1.16 25.03
CA LEU A 175 3.69 1.68 23.91
C LEU A 175 4.71 2.69 24.43
N ASP A 176 5.93 2.60 23.91
CA ASP A 176 6.94 3.65 24.11
C ASP A 176 6.66 4.82 23.17
N ALA A 177 7.15 6.00 23.54
CA ALA A 177 7.09 7.17 22.67
C ALA A 177 7.93 6.93 21.40
N LEU A 178 7.40 7.37 20.26
CA LEU A 178 8.08 7.34 18.96
C LEU A 178 9.11 8.48 18.83
N ASP A 179 9.90 8.72 19.88
CA ASP A 179 10.82 9.85 20.02
C ASP A 179 11.69 10.05 18.77
N GLY A 180 11.54 11.20 18.10
CA GLY A 180 12.34 11.57 16.93
C GLY A 180 11.82 11.12 15.56
N LEU A 181 10.63 10.52 15.48
CA LEU A 181 9.92 10.27 14.23
C LEU A 181 9.10 11.51 13.86
N ASP A 182 9.58 12.27 12.88
CA ASP A 182 8.87 13.42 12.32
C ASP A 182 8.18 12.99 11.02
N THR A 183 6.85 13.12 10.97
CA THR A 183 6.07 12.87 9.75
C THR A 183 6.18 14.00 8.74
N ASP A 184 6.71 15.16 9.15
CA ASP A 184 6.84 16.35 8.32
C ASP A 184 8.27 16.52 7.76
N ASP A 185 9.18 15.57 8.03
CA ASP A 185 10.57 15.65 7.56
C ASP A 185 10.70 15.20 6.10
N ASN A 186 10.24 16.08 5.20
CA ASN A 186 10.47 15.98 3.76
C ASN A 186 11.93 16.38 3.37
N SER A 187 12.87 16.42 4.33
CA SER A 187 14.20 17.02 4.13
C SER A 187 15.39 16.10 4.37
N GLY A 188 15.18 14.88 4.88
CA GLY A 188 16.27 13.98 5.26
C GLY A 188 16.86 13.11 4.13
N ASP A 189 16.07 12.85 3.08
CA ASP A 189 16.40 11.85 2.06
C ASP A 189 16.62 12.42 0.66
N GLU A 190 15.96 13.50 0.23
CA GLU A 190 16.22 14.07 -1.12
C GLU A 190 17.67 14.50 -1.31
N ASP A 191 18.26 15.16 -0.31
CA ASP A 191 19.66 15.61 -0.37
C ASP A 191 20.64 14.43 -0.37
N LYS A 192 20.35 13.37 0.41
CA LYS A 192 21.18 12.15 0.43
C LYS A 192 21.03 11.32 -0.85
N LEU A 193 19.81 11.17 -1.34
CA LEU A 193 19.49 10.48 -2.59
C LEU A 193 20.08 11.22 -3.78
N ALA A 194 20.08 12.56 -3.78
CA ALA A 194 20.77 13.37 -4.78
C ALA A 194 22.29 13.22 -4.70
N GLU A 195 22.86 13.15 -3.49
CA GLU A 195 24.29 12.91 -3.29
C GLU A 195 24.70 11.49 -3.74
N GLU A 196 23.88 10.48 -3.45
CA GLU A 196 24.09 9.10 -3.88
C GLU A 196 23.90 8.94 -5.40
N ALA A 197 22.85 9.52 -5.98
CA ALA A 197 22.65 9.55 -7.43
C ALA A 197 23.80 10.29 -8.15
N GLY A 198 24.33 11.36 -7.55
CA GLY A 198 25.52 12.06 -8.02
C GLY A 198 26.78 11.20 -8.01
N LYS A 199 26.98 10.38 -6.97
CA LYS A 199 28.10 9.42 -6.86
C LYS A 199 27.99 8.31 -7.91
N VAL A 200 26.80 7.74 -8.08
CA VAL A 200 26.55 6.69 -9.08
C VAL A 200 26.74 7.23 -10.50
N MET A 201 26.21 8.42 -10.81
CA MET A 201 26.44 9.10 -12.09
C MET A 201 27.93 9.37 -12.35
N ALA A 202 28.68 9.81 -11.33
CA ALA A 202 30.11 10.06 -11.48
C ALA A 202 30.89 8.76 -11.77
N GLU A 203 30.53 7.64 -11.14
CA GLU A 203 31.16 6.34 -11.39
C GLU A 203 30.82 5.78 -12.79
N GLU A 204 29.54 5.86 -13.19
CA GLU A 204 29.04 5.39 -14.48
C GLU A 204 29.50 6.26 -15.67
N ILE A 205 29.77 7.56 -15.45
CA ILE A 205 30.31 8.47 -16.49
C ILE A 205 31.85 8.43 -16.53
N ALA A 206 32.53 8.28 -15.39
CA ALA A 206 33.99 8.23 -15.35
C ALA A 206 34.55 6.92 -15.91
N GLY A 207 33.81 5.81 -15.80
CA GLY A 207 34.19 4.51 -16.35
C GLY A 207 34.39 4.52 -17.88
N PRO A 208 33.41 4.97 -18.67
CA PRO A 208 33.52 5.07 -20.14
C PRO A 208 34.47 6.16 -20.64
N LEU A 209 34.69 7.23 -19.87
CA LEU A 209 35.52 8.38 -20.29
C LEU A 209 37.00 8.31 -19.84
N GLY A 210 37.39 7.29 -19.06
CA GLY A 210 38.79 7.06 -18.67
C GLY A 210 39.37 8.09 -17.69
N LEU A 211 38.53 8.90 -17.04
CA LEU A 211 38.95 9.94 -16.11
C LEU A 211 38.99 9.42 -14.67
N ARG A 212 39.98 8.60 -14.32
CA ARG A 212 40.31 8.39 -12.90
C ARG A 212 41.16 9.55 -12.41
N GLN A 213 40.70 10.24 -11.37
CA GLN A 213 41.51 11.23 -10.66
C GLN A 213 42.70 10.51 -10.01
N GLY A 214 43.91 10.89 -10.44
CA GLY A 214 45.15 10.50 -9.77
C GLY A 214 45.31 11.28 -8.46
N HIS A 215 45.84 10.57 -7.45
CA HIS A 215 46.33 11.13 -6.19
C HIS A 215 47.31 12.29 -6.39
#